data_AF-A0A7K0VUD8-F1
#
_entry.id   AF-A0A7K0VUD8-F1
#
_cell.length_a   1.000
_cell.length_b   1.000
_cell.length_c   1.000
_cell.angle_alpha   90.00
_cell.angle_beta   90.00
_cell.angle_gamma   90.00
#
_symmetry.space_group_name_H-M   'P 1'
#
loop_
_entity.id
_entity.type
_entity.pdbx_description
1 polymer ?
#
loop_
_entity_poly.entity_id
_entity_poly.type
_entity_poly.pdbx_seq_one_letter_code
_entity_poly.pdbx_strand_id
1 'polypeptide(L)' 'MIDVTSMTMNDVIRMGDIKLPKGVTAVLDEDIVIVTVLTTKAEAEKAVVAPVVDAAGAPAAGAPAAGDDKPAAS' A
#
# COMPACT_ATOMS: atom_id res chain seq x y z
N MET A 1 25.64 -12.72 -2.75
CA MET A 1 24.22 -12.76 -3.17
C MET A 1 23.44 -11.98 -2.14
N ILE A 2 22.60 -11.04 -2.57
CA ILE A 2 21.74 -10.26 -1.68
C ILE A 2 20.39 -10.97 -1.65
N ASP A 3 19.98 -11.43 -0.47
CA ASP A 3 18.66 -12.04 -0.26
C ASP A 3 17.64 -10.96 0.07
N VAL A 4 16.58 -10.91 -0.73
CA VAL A 4 15.50 -9.92 -0.62
C VAL A 4 14.14 -10.58 -0.34
N THR A 5 14.11 -11.90 -0.13
CA THR A 5 12.86 -12.66 -0.03
C THR A 5 11.99 -12.25 1.16
N SER A 6 12.60 -11.79 2.26
CA SER A 6 11.88 -11.36 3.47
C SER A 6 11.69 -9.83 3.57
N MET A 7 11.98 -9.07 2.51
CA MET A 7 11.81 -7.62 2.53
C MET A 7 10.33 -7.23 2.37
N THR A 8 9.93 -6.22 3.13
CA THR A 8 8.60 -5.62 3.15
C THR A 8 8.62 -4.21 2.58
N MET A 9 7.43 -3.62 2.42
CA MET A 9 7.27 -2.28 1.86
C MET A 9 8.06 -1.25 2.69
N ASN A 10 8.87 -0.43 2.00
CA ASN A 10 9.79 0.55 2.57
C ASN A 10 11.08 -0.01 3.21
N ASP A 11 11.34 -1.32 3.14
CA ASP A 11 12.63 -1.85 3.60
C ASP A 11 13.78 -1.40 2.69
N VAL A 12 14.91 -1.13 3.32
CA VAL A 12 16.14 -0.63 2.70
C VAL A 12 17.31 -1.47 3.14
N ILE A 13 18.11 -1.94 2.18
CA ILE A 13 19.42 -2.55 2.44
C ILE A 13 20.48 -1.53 2.05
N ARG A 14 21.36 -1.19 3.00
CA ARG A 14 22.49 -0.28 2.79
C ARG A 14 23.78 -1.06 2.55
N MET A 15 24.80 -0.35 2.08
CA MET A 15 26.11 -0.94 1.81
C MET A 15 26.72 -1.60 3.06
N GLY A 16 26.55 -0.99 4.24
CA GLY A 16 27.02 -1.54 5.52
C GLY A 16 26.37 -2.87 5.94
N ASP A 17 25.18 -3.19 5.43
CA ASP A 17 24.46 -4.42 5.78
C ASP A 17 24.96 -5.64 4.98
N ILE A 18 25.81 -5.40 3.98
CA ILE A 18 26.32 -6.43 3.07
C ILE A 18 27.50 -7.16 3.72
N LYS A 19 27.33 -8.45 3.98
CA LYS A 19 28.43 -9.31 4.44
C LYS A 19 29.45 -9.53 3.31
N LEU A 20 30.62 -8.93 3.46
CA LEU A 20 31.73 -9.10 2.52
C LEU A 20 32.59 -10.31 2.87
N PRO A 21 33.10 -11.06 1.86
CA PRO A 21 34.09 -12.10 2.07
C PRO A 21 35.39 -11.55 2.66
N LYS A 22 36.19 -12.42 3.28
CA LYS A 22 37.49 -12.04 3.85
C LYS A 22 38.39 -11.41 2.78
N GLY A 23 39.00 -10.28 3.11
CA GLY A 23 39.92 -9.56 2.23
C GLY A 23 39.24 -8.67 1.18
N VAL A 24 37.91 -8.56 1.20
CA VAL A 24 37.15 -7.66 0.31
C VAL A 24 36.70 -6.43 1.10
N THR A 25 36.96 -5.25 0.53
CA THR A 25 36.55 -3.97 1.10
C THR A 25 35.65 -3.24 0.12
N ALA A 26 34.54 -2.69 0.61
CA ALA A 26 33.70 -1.79 -0.15
C ALA A 26 34.40 -0.43 -0.30
N VAL A 27 34.40 0.11 -1.53
CA VAL A 27 34.91 1.47 -1.80
C VAL A 27 33.83 2.53 -1.60
N LEU A 28 32.57 2.10 -1.62
CA LEU A 28 31.37 2.91 -1.47
C LEU A 28 31.11 3.22 0.01
N ASP A 29 30.48 4.36 0.29
CA ASP A 29 30.08 4.73 1.64
C ASP A 29 29.03 3.75 2.20
N GLU A 30 29.10 3.50 3.52
CA GLU A 30 28.23 2.53 4.20
C GLU A 30 26.74 2.90 4.10
N ASP A 31 26.42 4.19 4.03
CA ASP A 31 25.06 4.72 3.99
C ASP A 31 24.38 4.62 2.62
N ILE A 32 25.11 4.23 1.58
CA ILE A 32 24.57 4.14 0.22
C ILE A 32 23.47 3.07 0.18
N VAL A 33 22.33 3.46 -0.38
CA VAL A 33 21.16 2.59 -0.58
C VAL A 33 21.42 1.67 -1.77
N ILE A 34 21.40 0.36 -1.52
CA ILE A 34 21.65 -0.66 -2.54
C ILE A 34 20.34 -1.28 -3.04
N VAL A 35 19.37 -1.46 -2.15
CA VAL A 35 18.05 -2.01 -2.47
C VAL A 35 16.96 -1.27 -1.69
N THR A 36 15.85 -0.95 -2.36
CA THR A 36 14.61 -0.46 -1.73
C THR A 36 13.42 -1.21 -2.31
N VAL A 37 12.53 -1.70 -1.44
CA VAL A 37 11.28 -2.32 -1.88
C VAL A 37 10.17 -1.27 -1.92
N LEU A 38 9.57 -1.10 -3.09
CA LEU A 38 8.45 -0.19 -3.35
C LEU A 38 7.28 -0.96 -3.97
N THR A 39 6.10 -0.85 -3.39
CA THR A 39 4.86 -1.32 -4.00
C THR A 39 4.42 -0.32 -5.06
N THR A 40 4.28 -0.77 -6.30
CA THR A 40 3.66 0.03 -7.35
C THR A 40 2.14 -0.04 -7.22
N LYS A 41 1.42 1.05 -7.50
CA LYS A 41 -0.04 1.16 -7.29
C LYS A 41 -0.89 0.11 -8.03
N ALA A 42 -0.31 -0.70 -8.91
CA ALA A 42 -1.02 -1.73 -9.68
C ALA A 42 -1.37 -3.01 -8.89
N GLU A 43 -0.71 -3.29 -7.76
CA GLU A 43 -0.96 -4.52 -6.98
C GLU A 43 -1.87 -4.32 -5.76
N ALA A 44 -2.26 -3.07 -5.46
CA ALA A 44 -3.15 -2.75 -4.33
C ALA A 44 -4.59 -3.30 -4.50
N GLU A 45 -4.97 -3.77 -5.69
CA GLU A 45 -6.33 -4.24 -5.97
C GLU A 45 -6.52 -5.76 -5.82
N LYS A 46 -5.46 -6.56 -5.61
CA LYS A 46 -5.57 -8.04 -5.57
C LYS A 46 -5.78 -8.65 -4.18
N ALA A 47 -6.13 -7.84 -3.19
CA ALA A 47 -6.48 -8.32 -1.87
C ALA A 47 -7.73 -7.62 -1.36
N VAL A 48 -8.92 -8.13 -1.74
CA VAL A 48 -10.08 -8.46 -0.88
C VAL A 48 -11.23 -8.93 -1.79
N VAL A 49 -11.46 -10.25 -1.88
CA VAL A 49 -12.83 -10.76 -2.07
C VAL A 49 -12.96 -12.11 -1.35
N ALA A 50 -13.46 -12.08 -0.12
CA ALA A 50 -14.11 -13.24 0.48
C ALA A 50 -15.63 -12.97 0.39
N PRO A 51 -16.43 -13.84 -0.27
CA PRO A 51 -17.86 -13.62 -0.36
C PRO A 51 -18.52 -14.00 0.96
N VAL A 52 -19.12 -13.02 1.66
CA VAL A 52 -20.12 -13.30 2.69
C VAL A 52 -21.50 -13.17 2.04
N VAL A 53 -22.21 -14.28 2.08
CA VAL A 53 -23.54 -14.53 1.52
C VAL A 53 -24.61 -13.57 2.06
N ASP A 54 -25.42 -13.05 1.14
CA ASP A 54 -26.64 -12.29 1.38
C ASP A 54 -27.72 -13.18 2.01
N ALA A 55 -28.37 -12.68 3.08
CA ALA A 55 -29.61 -13.22 3.60
C ALA A 55 -30.59 -12.08 3.96
N ALA A 56 -31.26 -11.57 2.94
CA ALA A 56 -32.69 -11.25 2.86
C ALA A 56 -33.43 -10.68 4.10
N GLY A 57 -34.00 -9.48 3.93
CA GLY A 57 -35.11 -8.95 4.74
C GLY A 57 -35.49 -7.49 4.43
N ALA A 58 -36.44 -7.28 3.51
CA ALA A 58 -36.99 -5.98 3.07
C ALA A 58 -38.06 -5.40 4.06
N PRO A 59 -38.82 -4.33 3.72
CA PRO A 59 -38.46 -2.91 3.54
C PRO A 59 -39.29 -1.98 4.47
N ALA A 60 -39.02 -0.67 4.51
CA ALA A 60 -40.02 0.31 4.94
C ALA A 60 -39.92 1.62 4.15
N ALA A 61 -40.97 1.87 3.37
CA ALA A 61 -41.23 3.11 2.64
C ALA A 61 -41.73 4.21 3.60
N GLY A 62 -41.39 5.46 3.31
CA GLY A 62 -41.96 6.63 3.98
C GLY A 62 -41.26 7.94 3.61
N ALA A 63 -41.61 8.50 2.45
CA ALA A 63 -41.38 9.91 2.10
C ALA A 63 -42.70 10.69 2.30
N PRO A 64 -42.78 12.03 2.17
CA PRO A 64 -41.80 13.13 2.33
C PRO A 64 -42.36 14.34 3.15
N ALA A 65 -41.55 15.41 3.35
CA ALA A 65 -42.02 16.82 3.40
C ALA A 65 -40.77 17.73 3.25
N ALA A 66 -40.58 18.40 2.11
CA ALA A 66 -41.11 19.73 1.78
C ALA A 66 -40.45 20.85 2.58
N GLY A 67 -39.67 21.68 1.88
CA GLY A 67 -38.95 22.84 2.40
C GLY A 67 -38.26 23.57 1.27
N ASP A 68 -39.06 24.33 0.52
CA ASP A 68 -38.71 25.22 -0.58
C ASP A 68 -37.75 26.37 -0.19
N ASP A 69 -37.25 27.03 -1.26
CA ASP A 69 -36.63 28.36 -1.36
C ASP A 69 -35.11 28.44 -1.08
N LYS A 70 -34.22 28.84 -2.00
CA LYS A 70 -34.32 29.71 -3.20
C LYS A 70 -32.97 29.65 -3.98
N PRO A 71 -32.93 29.69 -5.33
CA PRO A 71 -31.68 29.96 -6.04
C PRO A 71 -31.51 31.47 -6.26
N ALA A 72 -30.33 32.00 -5.97
CA ALA A 72 -29.91 33.31 -6.48
C ALA A 72 -28.56 33.15 -7.18
N ALA A 73 -28.62 33.27 -8.51
CA ALA A 73 -27.48 33.52 -9.37
C ALA A 73 -27.11 35.01 -9.31
N SER A 74 -25.81 35.32 -9.35
CA SER A 74 -25.16 36.34 -10.20
C SER A 74 -23.65 36.24 -10.00
#